data_AF-A0AAW2LFZ3-F1
#
_entry.id   AF-A0AAW2LFZ3-F1
#
_cell.length_a   1.000
_cell.length_b   1.000
_cell.length_c   1.000
_cell.angle_alpha   90.00
_cell.angle_beta   90.00
_cell.angle_gamma   90.00
#
_symmetry.space_group_name_H-M   'P 1'
#
loop_
_entity.id
_entity.type
_entity.pdbx_description
1 polymer ?
#
loop_
_entity_poly.entity_id
_entity_poly.type
_entity_poly.pdbx_seq_one_letter_code
_entity_poly.pdbx_strand_id
1 'polypeptide(L)'
;MQGGSLYKKSFTHPLLHCLSQEEGLHMLKGIHDGCCGSHIGSWMLTNKALQAGYFWLTMKQDAQWLVNKCVKCQKHATLIHQPAESLNVMLSSCPFSQWGMDIVGPFPLATGQKKFLLVAIDYFTKCVEAEPLTRISKGEVMKFVWKNIICCFGLPRK
;
A
#
# COMPACT_ATOMS: atom_id res chain seq x y z
N MET A 1 -5.38 39.03 -29.07
CA MET A 1 -6.81 38.97 -28.78
C MET A 1 -7.53 38.75 -30.09
N GLN A 2 -8.48 37.80 -30.14
CA GLN A 2 -9.33 37.59 -31.31
C GLN A 2 -10.77 37.52 -30.79
N GLY A 3 -11.64 38.42 -31.23
CA GLY A 3 -13.04 38.46 -30.80
C GLY A 3 -13.28 38.69 -29.30
N GLY A 4 -12.39 39.40 -28.58
CA GLY A 4 -12.51 39.64 -27.13
C GLY A 4 -11.88 38.56 -26.24
N SER A 5 -11.47 37.43 -26.82
CA SER A 5 -10.79 36.34 -26.11
C SER A 5 -9.26 36.47 -26.16
N LEU A 6 -8.62 36.07 -25.05
CA LEU A 6 -7.17 35.97 -24.92
C LEU A 6 -6.71 34.58 -25.37
N TYR A 7 -5.56 34.53 -26.06
CA TYR A 7 -4.96 33.28 -26.49
C TYR A 7 -3.45 33.28 -26.22
N LYS A 8 -2.93 32.13 -25.80
CA LYS A 8 -1.49 31.89 -25.64
C LYS A 8 -0.99 31.07 -26.82
N LYS A 9 0.09 31.54 -27.45
CA LYS A 9 0.84 30.75 -28.44
C LYS A 9 1.56 29.60 -27.71
N SER A 10 1.37 28.40 -28.21
CA SER A 10 2.10 27.21 -27.78
C SER A 10 2.98 26.71 -28.93
N PHE A 11 4.12 26.11 -28.60
CA PHE A 11 5.03 25.52 -29.58
C PHE A 11 4.52 24.16 -30.08
N THR A 12 3.87 23.41 -29.20
CA THR A 12 3.44 22.02 -29.44
C THR A 12 1.93 21.86 -29.54
N HIS A 13 1.16 22.93 -29.28
CA HIS A 13 -0.30 22.90 -29.27
C HIS A 13 -0.85 24.06 -30.14
N PRO A 14 -2.09 23.96 -30.64
CA PRO A 14 -2.79 25.08 -31.24
C PRO A 14 -2.87 26.30 -30.30
N LEU A 15 -3.40 27.43 -30.80
CA LEU A 15 -3.65 28.60 -29.97
C LEU A 15 -4.51 28.21 -28.75
N LEU A 16 -3.94 28.38 -27.55
CA LEU A 16 -4.60 28.00 -26.30
C LEU A 16 -5.49 29.15 -25.85
N HIS A 17 -6.80 28.91 -25.72
CA HIS A 17 -7.74 29.87 -25.15
C HIS A 17 -7.41 30.12 -23.68
N CYS A 18 -7.14 31.38 -23.35
CA CYS A 18 -6.82 31.79 -21.99
C CYS A 18 -8.12 31.94 -21.19
N LEU A 19 -8.26 31.11 -20.17
CA LEU A 19 -9.38 31.16 -19.24
C LEU A 19 -9.04 31.99 -18.01
N SER A 20 -10.07 32.50 -17.35
CA SER A 20 -9.97 32.90 -15.95
C SER A 20 -9.72 31.67 -15.06
N GLN A 21 -9.23 31.90 -13.84
CA GLN A 21 -9.02 30.82 -12.89
C GLN A 21 -10.33 30.08 -12.55
N GLU A 22 -11.44 30.81 -12.46
CA GLU A 22 -12.75 30.24 -12.15
C GLU A 22 -13.24 29.28 -13.25
N GLU A 23 -13.19 29.73 -14.51
CA GLU A 23 -13.53 28.89 -15.67
C GLU A 23 -12.61 27.67 -15.78
N GLY A 24 -11.31 27.87 -15.53
CA GLY A 24 -10.31 26.80 -15.51
C GLY A 24 -10.61 25.74 -14.45
N LEU A 25 -10.93 26.16 -13.22
CA LEU A 25 -11.31 25.26 -12.13
C LEU A 25 -12.57 24.46 -12.44
N HIS A 26 -13.60 25.11 -13.01
CA HIS A 26 -14.82 24.43 -13.42
C HIS A 26 -14.55 23.34 -14.46
N MET A 27 -13.74 23.66 -15.48
CA MET A 27 -13.32 22.69 -16.49
C MET A 27 -12.50 21.54 -15.91
N LEU A 28 -11.50 21.83 -15.05
CA LEU A 28 -10.71 20.79 -14.39
C LEU A 28 -11.60 19.84 -13.57
N LYS A 29 -12.58 20.39 -12.85
CA LYS A 29 -13.55 19.60 -12.08
C LYS A 29 -14.38 18.70 -12.99
N GLY A 30 -14.82 19.19 -14.14
CA GLY A 30 -15.53 18.38 -15.14
C GLY A 30 -14.70 17.22 -15.70
N ILE A 31 -13.41 17.45 -16.00
CA ILE A 31 -12.51 16.39 -16.50
C ILE A 31 -12.17 15.38 -15.39
N HIS A 32 -12.02 15.84 -14.14
CA HIS A 32 -11.59 15.02 -13.03
C HIS A 32 -12.71 14.21 -12.39
N ASP A 33 -13.86 14.83 -12.11
CA ASP A 33 -14.97 14.29 -11.29
C ASP A 33 -16.34 14.42 -12.00
N GLY A 34 -16.37 14.74 -13.29
CA GLY A 34 -17.61 14.74 -14.08
C GLY A 34 -18.17 13.32 -14.29
N CYS A 35 -19.29 13.22 -15.01
CA CYS A 35 -19.96 11.93 -15.28
C CYS A 35 -19.04 10.89 -15.96
N CYS A 36 -18.05 11.36 -16.73
CA CYS A 36 -16.99 10.55 -17.35
C CYS A 36 -15.60 10.86 -16.75
N GLY A 37 -15.55 11.33 -15.49
CA GLY A 37 -14.34 11.75 -14.81
C GLY A 37 -13.36 10.60 -14.60
N SER A 38 -12.09 10.81 -14.94
CA SER A 38 -11.08 9.74 -14.92
C SER A 38 -10.23 9.70 -13.64
N HIS A 39 -10.50 10.56 -12.64
CA HIS A 39 -9.73 10.64 -11.38
C HIS A 39 -8.19 10.63 -11.54
N ILE A 40 -7.72 11.18 -12.65
CA ILE A 40 -6.32 11.16 -13.05
C ILE A 40 -5.49 12.14 -12.21
N GLY A 41 -4.20 11.83 -12.10
CA GLY A 41 -3.22 12.68 -11.42
C GLY A 41 -3.12 14.08 -12.03
N SER A 42 -2.66 15.04 -11.22
CA SER A 42 -2.63 16.47 -11.53
C SER A 42 -1.87 16.81 -12.81
N TRP A 43 -0.75 16.11 -13.07
CA TRP A 43 0.03 16.28 -14.29
C TRP A 43 -0.77 15.91 -15.55
N MET A 44 -1.41 14.73 -15.55
CA MET A 44 -2.21 14.27 -16.69
C MET A 44 -3.45 15.15 -16.86
N LEU A 45 -4.06 15.59 -15.76
CA LEU A 45 -5.21 16.49 -15.78
C LEU A 45 -4.85 17.83 -16.44
N THR A 46 -3.69 18.40 -16.10
CA THR A 46 -3.16 19.62 -16.74
C THR A 46 -2.92 19.39 -18.24
N ASN A 47 -2.31 18.27 -18.61
CA ASN A 47 -2.04 17.95 -20.01
C ASN A 47 -3.31 17.77 -20.84
N LYS A 48 -4.36 17.15 -20.28
CA LYS A 48 -5.67 17.05 -20.96
C LYS A 48 -6.26 18.44 -21.22
N ALA A 49 -6.19 19.37 -20.26
CA ALA A 49 -6.66 20.74 -20.45
C ALA A 49 -5.87 21.48 -21.55
N LEU A 50 -4.54 21.30 -21.58
CA LEU A 50 -3.69 21.86 -22.64
C LEU A 50 -4.01 21.27 -24.01
N GLN A 51 -4.20 19.95 -24.10
CA GLN A 51 -4.58 19.26 -25.33
C GLN A 51 -5.97 19.67 -25.83
N ALA A 52 -6.89 19.97 -24.91
CA ALA A 52 -8.21 20.52 -25.23
C ALA A 52 -8.16 22.00 -25.64
N GLY A 53 -6.97 22.62 -25.66
CA GLY A 53 -6.78 23.97 -26.17
C GLY A 53 -6.97 25.07 -25.13
N TYR A 54 -6.86 24.78 -23.84
CA TYR A 54 -7.08 25.76 -22.77
C TYR A 54 -5.83 26.03 -21.95
N PHE A 55 -5.71 27.25 -21.45
CA PHE A 55 -4.59 27.68 -20.60
C PHE A 55 -5.02 28.72 -19.57
N TRP A 56 -4.42 28.69 -18.40
CA TRP A 56 -4.41 29.81 -17.44
C TRP A 56 -3.16 29.71 -16.56
N LEU A 57 -2.79 30.81 -15.90
CA LEU A 57 -1.49 30.95 -15.25
C LEU A 57 -1.26 29.92 -14.12
N THR A 58 -2.30 29.60 -13.35
CA THR A 58 -2.23 28.75 -12.15
C THR A 58 -2.68 27.32 -12.40
N MET A 59 -2.87 26.90 -13.66
CA MET A 59 -3.52 25.61 -13.99
C MET A 59 -2.86 24.39 -13.36
N LYS A 60 -1.54 24.40 -13.20
CA LYS A 60 -0.79 23.31 -12.57
C LYS A 60 -1.07 23.24 -11.07
N GLN A 61 -1.02 24.39 -10.40
CA GLN A 61 -1.31 24.51 -8.98
C GLN A 61 -2.78 24.14 -8.70
N ASP A 62 -3.70 24.63 -9.53
CA ASP A 62 -5.13 24.35 -9.42
C ASP A 62 -5.44 22.86 -9.62
N ALA A 63 -4.82 22.22 -10.62
CA ALA A 63 -4.95 20.78 -10.85
C ALA A 63 -4.40 19.96 -9.68
N GLN A 64 -3.25 20.36 -9.11
CA GLN A 64 -2.68 19.70 -7.94
C GLN A 64 -3.57 19.88 -6.71
N TRP A 65 -4.06 21.09 -6.46
CA TRP A 65 -4.97 21.38 -5.36
C TRP A 65 -6.26 20.55 -5.47
N LEU A 66 -6.85 20.48 -6.67
CA LEU A 66 -8.08 19.73 -6.92
C LEU A 66 -7.90 18.23 -6.66
N VAL A 67 -6.84 17.63 -7.19
CA VAL A 67 -6.54 16.20 -6.99
C VAL A 67 -6.21 15.89 -5.52
N ASN A 68 -5.47 16.77 -4.85
CA ASN A 68 -5.13 16.63 -3.43
C ASN A 68 -6.36 16.74 -2.52
N LYS A 69 -7.36 17.55 -2.89
CA LYS A 69 -8.62 17.69 -2.16
C LYS A 69 -9.66 16.62 -2.50
N CYS A 70 -9.48 15.88 -3.59
CA CYS A 70 -10.43 14.86 -4.02
C CYS A 70 -10.41 13.63 -3.09
N VAL A 71 -11.46 13.48 -2.27
CA VAL A 71 -11.60 12.38 -1.31
C VAL A 71 -11.53 11.00 -1.99
N LYS A 72 -12.11 10.85 -3.19
CA LYS A 72 -12.07 9.60 -3.94
C LYS A 72 -10.64 9.25 -4.33
N CYS A 73 -9.86 10.22 -4.82
CA CYS A 73 -8.44 10.00 -5.13
C CYS A 73 -7.63 9.69 -3.87
N GLN A 74 -7.81 10.44 -2.78
CA GLN A 74 -7.02 10.22 -1.56
C GLN A 74 -7.30 8.85 -0.90
N LYS A 75 -8.52 8.33 -0.99
CA LYS A 75 -8.87 7.00 -0.45
C LYS A 75 -8.33 5.84 -1.27
N HIS A 76 -8.21 5.99 -2.59
CA HIS A 76 -7.87 4.90 -3.50
C HIS A 76 -6.47 5.03 -4.11
N ALA A 77 -5.74 6.12 -3.82
CA ALA A 77 -4.37 6.29 -4.26
C ALA A 77 -3.47 5.27 -3.58
N THR A 78 -2.59 4.65 -4.36
CA THR A 78 -1.56 3.76 -3.84
C THR A 78 -0.62 4.55 -2.94
N LEU A 79 -0.47 4.11 -1.68
CA LEU A 79 0.44 4.69 -0.70
C LEU A 79 1.90 4.31 -1.01
N ILE A 80 2.45 4.87 -2.09
CA ILE A 80 3.81 4.52 -2.58
C ILE A 80 4.92 5.13 -1.69
N HIS A 81 4.59 6.16 -0.90
CA HIS A 81 5.57 6.94 -0.13
C HIS A 81 5.34 6.93 1.38
N GLN A 82 4.61 5.94 1.92
CA GLN A 82 4.63 5.77 3.37
C GLN A 82 6.04 5.34 3.79
N PRO A 83 6.67 6.04 4.75
CA PRO A 83 7.92 5.57 5.31
C PRO A 83 7.72 4.17 5.87
N ALA A 84 8.69 3.28 5.68
CA ALA A 84 8.66 1.97 6.30
C ALA A 84 8.50 2.16 7.81
N GLU A 85 7.54 1.45 8.41
CA GLU A 85 7.42 1.43 9.87
C GLU A 85 8.74 0.97 10.49
N SER A 86 9.08 1.54 11.65
CA SER A 86 10.27 1.14 12.39
C SER A 86 10.14 -0.33 12.79
N LEU A 87 10.99 -1.17 12.21
CA LEU A 87 11.08 -2.58 12.59
C LEU A 87 11.77 -2.68 13.94
N ASN A 88 11.06 -3.15 14.95
CA ASN A 88 11.66 -3.53 16.22
C ASN A 88 12.41 -4.86 16.04
N VAL A 89 13.74 -4.80 16.05
CA VAL A 89 14.56 -6.01 16.03
C VAL A 89 14.41 -6.74 17.36
N MET A 90 13.79 -7.92 17.36
CA MET A 90 13.79 -8.79 18.53
C MET A 90 15.19 -9.36 18.73
N LEU A 91 15.90 -8.84 19.71
CA LEU A 91 17.20 -9.34 20.16
C LEU A 91 16.97 -10.23 21.38
N SER A 92 17.27 -11.52 21.24
CA SER A 92 17.44 -12.41 22.39
C SER A 92 18.91 -12.44 22.78
N SER A 93 19.23 -12.33 24.06
CA SER A 93 20.61 -12.39 24.58
C SER A 93 21.06 -13.80 24.96
N CYS A 94 20.18 -14.80 24.93
CA CYS A 94 20.47 -16.16 25.39
C CYS A 94 19.80 -17.21 24.50
N PRO A 95 20.47 -18.36 24.24
CA PRO A 95 19.84 -19.51 23.61
C PRO A 95 18.55 -19.92 24.32
N PHE A 96 17.50 -20.20 23.54
CA PHE A 96 16.24 -20.79 23.99
C PHE A 96 15.42 -19.95 24.99
N SER A 97 15.78 -18.68 25.21
CA SER A 97 15.00 -17.79 26.08
C SER A 97 13.73 -17.30 25.38
N GLN A 98 13.76 -17.08 24.07
CA GLN A 98 12.64 -16.52 23.32
C GLN A 98 12.44 -17.24 21.99
N TRP A 99 11.20 -17.60 21.70
CA TRP A 99 10.81 -18.33 20.50
C TRP A 99 9.74 -17.57 19.74
N GLY A 100 9.93 -17.44 18.42
CA GLY A 100 8.86 -17.05 17.51
C GLY A 100 8.13 -18.29 17.02
N MET A 101 6.80 -18.28 17.08
CA MET A 101 5.97 -19.41 16.63
C MET A 101 5.03 -18.97 15.53
N ASP A 102 4.87 -19.81 14.51
CA ASP A 102 3.94 -19.57 13.41
C ASP A 102 3.35 -20.88 12.88
N ILE A 103 2.23 -20.77 12.19
CA ILE A 103 1.55 -21.90 11.54
C ILE A 103 1.51 -21.65 10.04
N VAL A 104 2.11 -22.57 9.30
CA VAL A 104 2.14 -22.51 7.84
C VAL A 104 1.14 -23.51 7.25
N GLY A 105 0.35 -23.05 6.28
CA GLY A 105 -0.59 -23.88 5.53
C GLY A 105 -1.90 -23.15 5.19
N PRO A 106 -2.91 -23.87 4.68
CA PRO A 106 -2.93 -25.33 4.49
C PRO A 106 -2.10 -25.80 3.28
N PHE A 107 -1.39 -26.92 3.45
CA PHE A 107 -0.69 -27.65 2.40
C PHE A 107 -1.58 -28.75 1.80
N PRO A 108 -1.21 -29.32 0.63
CA PRO A 108 -1.78 -30.58 0.17
C PRO A 108 -1.73 -31.65 1.26
N LEU A 109 -2.74 -32.51 1.31
CA LEU A 109 -2.84 -33.55 2.34
C LEU A 109 -1.63 -34.49 2.26
N ALA A 110 -0.88 -34.56 3.35
CA ALA A 110 0.19 -35.52 3.55
C ALA A 110 -0.32 -36.76 4.31
N THR A 111 0.57 -37.74 4.51
CA THR A 111 0.32 -38.93 5.32
C THR A 111 -0.28 -38.56 6.68
N GLY A 112 -1.34 -39.27 7.08
CA GLY A 112 -2.06 -38.98 8.33
C GLY A 112 -2.95 -37.73 8.28
N GLN A 113 -3.34 -37.28 7.08
CA GLN A 113 -4.20 -36.11 6.86
C GLN A 113 -3.61 -34.80 7.42
N LYS A 114 -2.29 -34.75 7.55
CA LYS A 114 -1.56 -33.57 8.01
C LYS A 114 -1.55 -32.53 6.89
N LYS A 115 -1.88 -31.28 7.23
CA LYS A 115 -1.99 -30.18 6.25
C LYS A 115 -1.49 -28.84 6.78
N PHE A 116 -1.03 -28.77 8.02
CA PHE A 116 -0.41 -27.59 8.58
C PHE A 116 0.95 -27.96 9.15
N LEU A 117 1.83 -26.98 9.26
CA LEU A 117 3.11 -27.10 9.98
C LEU A 117 3.12 -26.05 11.09
N LEU A 118 3.23 -26.50 12.35
CA LEU A 118 3.53 -25.59 13.46
C LEU A 118 5.05 -25.49 13.55
N VAL A 119 5.57 -24.29 13.44
CA VAL A 119 7.01 -23.99 13.44
C VAL A 119 7.31 -23.08 14.62
N ALA A 120 8.38 -23.38 15.35
CA ALA A 120 8.96 -22.51 16.35
C ALA A 120 10.45 -22.28 16.06
N ILE A 121 10.88 -21.03 16.16
CA ILE A 121 12.25 -20.61 15.89
C ILE A 121 12.79 -19.89 17.12
N ASP A 122 13.88 -20.41 17.69
CA ASP A 122 14.60 -19.71 18.75
C ASP A 122 15.25 -18.44 18.19
N TYR A 123 15.03 -17.29 18.82
CA TYR A 123 15.50 -16.02 18.29
C TYR A 123 17.02 -15.86 18.35
N PHE A 124 17.71 -16.54 19.27
CA PHE A 124 19.17 -16.47 19.40
C PHE A 124 19.87 -17.43 18.45
N THR A 125 19.63 -18.73 18.60
CA THR A 125 20.31 -19.78 17.82
C THR A 125 19.78 -19.94 16.41
N LYS A 126 18.58 -19.41 16.12
CA LYS A 126 17.81 -19.68 14.89
C LYS A 126 17.52 -21.17 14.68
N CYS A 127 17.58 -21.98 15.74
CA CYS A 127 17.16 -23.38 15.70
C CYS A 127 15.65 -23.46 15.44
N VAL A 128 15.24 -24.42 14.60
CA VAL A 128 13.86 -24.59 14.15
C VAL A 128 13.31 -25.91 14.65
N GLU A 129 12.21 -25.84 15.38
CA GLU A 129 11.36 -26.98 15.75
C GLU A 129 10.10 -26.95 14.90
N ALA A 130 9.73 -28.05 14.28
CA ALA A 130 8.55 -28.11 13.43
C ALA A 130 7.78 -29.43 13.59
N GLU A 131 6.45 -29.35 13.72
CA GLU A 131 5.58 -30.52 13.81
C GLU A 131 4.38 -30.41 12.85
N PRO A 132 4.10 -31.44 12.04
CA PRO A 132 2.94 -31.44 11.17
C PRO A 132 1.64 -31.63 11.97
N LEU A 133 0.62 -30.84 11.64
CA LEU A 133 -0.70 -30.87 12.28
C LEU A 133 -1.82 -31.22 11.29
N THR A 134 -2.83 -31.96 11.77
CA THR A 134 -4.08 -32.23 11.01
C THR A 134 -5.04 -31.05 11.12
N ARG A 135 -5.09 -30.44 12.31
CA ARG A 135 -5.94 -29.31 12.66
C ARG A 135 -5.16 -28.32 13.53
N ILE A 136 -5.47 -27.03 13.38
CA ILE A 136 -4.96 -26.00 14.28
C ILE A 136 -5.84 -25.99 15.51
N SER A 137 -5.31 -26.44 16.65
CA SER A 137 -6.05 -26.42 17.91
C SER A 137 -5.13 -26.13 19.09
N LYS A 138 -5.68 -25.56 20.16
CA LYS A 138 -4.93 -25.26 21.38
C LYS A 138 -4.22 -26.50 21.95
N GLY A 139 -4.89 -27.66 21.93
CA GLY A 139 -4.32 -28.91 22.44
C GLY A 139 -3.06 -29.34 21.68
N GLU A 140 -3.09 -29.25 20.35
CA GLU A 140 -1.93 -29.58 19.51
C GLU A 140 -0.76 -28.60 19.73
N VAL A 141 -1.05 -27.30 19.83
CA VAL A 141 -0.02 -26.28 20.13
C VAL A 141 0.60 -26.51 21.51
N MET A 142 -0.21 -26.76 22.53
CA MET A 142 0.31 -27.05 23.88
C MET A 142 1.16 -28.32 23.92
N LYS A 143 0.74 -29.36 23.20
CA LYS A 143 1.49 -30.61 23.09
C LYS A 143 2.86 -30.38 22.44
N PHE A 144 2.89 -29.63 21.34
CA PHE A 144 4.14 -29.25 20.66
C PHE A 144 5.05 -28.44 21.59
N VAL A 145 4.55 -27.37 22.23
CA VAL A 145 5.34 -26.53 23.14
C VAL A 145 5.90 -27.36 24.29
N TRP A 146 5.09 -28.22 24.89
CA TRP A 146 5.55 -29.07 25.99
C TRP A 146 6.64 -30.04 25.53
N LYS A 147 6.37 -30.80 24.47
CA LYS A 147 7.24 -31.88 23.98
C LYS A 147 8.53 -31.36 23.34
N ASN A 148 8.43 -30.40 22.42
CA ASN A 148 9.53 -29.98 21.57
C ASN A 148 10.31 -28.79 22.15
N ILE A 149 9.68 -27.95 22.98
CA ILE A 149 10.35 -26.78 23.56
C ILE A 149 10.70 -27.03 25.03
N ILE A 150 9.69 -27.24 25.89
CA ILE A 150 9.89 -27.27 27.35
C ILE A 150 10.67 -28.51 27.79
N CYS A 151 10.31 -29.70 27.31
CA CYS A 151 10.99 -30.94 27.69
C CYS A 151 12.43 -31.04 27.15
N CYS A 152 12.74 -30.34 26.05
CA CYS A 152 14.05 -30.40 25.40
C CYS A 152 14.99 -29.28 25.86
N PHE A 153 14.49 -28.05 25.97
CA PHE A 153 15.30 -26.84 26.21
C PHE A 153 14.95 -26.12 27.52
N GLY A 154 13.90 -26.54 28.20
CA GLY A 154 13.39 -25.89 29.40
C GLY A 154 12.41 -24.76 29.11
N LEU A 155 12.02 -24.05 30.17
CA LEU A 155 11.07 -22.93 30.05
C LEU A 155 11.75 -21.71 29.41
N PRO A 156 11.15 -21.13 28.35
CA PRO A 156 11.59 -19.84 27.81
C PRO A 156 11.60 -18.76 28.90
N ARG A 157 12.61 -17.89 28.87
CA ARG A 157 12.85 -16.85 29.88
C ARG A 157 12.57 -15.47 29.27
N LYS A 158 11.97 -14.58 30.06
CA LYS A 158 11.78 -13.18 29.65
C LYS A 158 13.04 -12.37 29.87
#